data_AF-A0A2A6B3E7-F1
#
_entry.id   AF-A0A2A6B3E7-F1
#
_cell.length_a   1.000
_cell.length_b   1.000
_cell.length_c   1.000
_cell.angle_alpha   90.00
_cell.angle_beta   90.00
_cell.angle_gamma   90.00
#
_symmetry.space_group_name_H-M   'P 1'
#
loop_
_entity.id
_entity.type
_entity.pdbx_description
1 polymer ?
#
loop_
_entity_poly.entity_id
_entity_poly.type
_entity_poly.pdbx_seq_one_letter_code
_entity_poly.pdbx_strand_id
1 'polypeptide(L)'
;MRFETLEDAVFYSQSVYLRVMIVVRVRLACIALVMLAVLHANRKKFVAHPSLTVLLDFHFFWVFLMCVSVIAEYSHLVFILAVKYQITENVRMIRIMLPVVWSHVLITTAAIIIFFIVTYIMGLSPRYFPLFEDSINLVFLQGICMPMLDARRAKAVMETNTATVEELKA
;
A
#
# COMPACT_ATOMS: atom_id res chain seq x y z
N MET A 1 -10.72 18.27 24.41
CA MET A 1 -10.29 16.95 23.91
C MET A 1 -11.36 16.13 23.19
N ARG A 2 -12.54 15.76 23.75
CA ARG A 2 -13.54 14.95 23.01
C ARG A 2 -14.29 15.72 21.89
N PHE A 3 -14.51 17.03 22.05
CA PHE A 3 -15.22 17.85 21.06
C PHE A 3 -14.38 18.17 19.80
N GLU A 4 -13.09 18.45 19.95
CA GLU A 4 -12.18 18.75 18.83
C GLU A 4 -12.10 17.59 17.82
N THR A 5 -12.09 16.35 18.31
CA THR A 5 -12.01 15.17 17.45
C THR A 5 -13.26 14.95 16.58
N LEU A 6 -14.42 15.47 16.99
CA LEU A 6 -15.67 15.33 16.24
C LEU A 6 -15.74 16.36 15.10
N GLU A 7 -15.33 17.60 15.37
CA GLU A 7 -15.26 18.65 14.36
C GLU A 7 -14.25 18.31 13.27
N ASP A 8 -13.09 17.77 13.65
CA ASP A 8 -12.09 17.28 12.68
C ASP A 8 -12.65 16.17 11.79
N ALA A 9 -13.32 15.16 12.36
CA ALA A 9 -13.89 14.05 11.59
C ALA A 9 -14.98 14.53 10.61
N VAL A 10 -15.84 15.46 11.03
CA VAL A 10 -16.85 16.08 10.16
C VAL A 10 -16.18 16.89 9.05
N PHE A 11 -15.16 17.69 9.38
CA PHE A 11 -14.38 18.46 8.42
C PHE A 11 -13.71 17.57 7.37
N TYR A 12 -13.08 16.46 7.78
CA TYR A 12 -12.48 15.50 6.85
C TYR A 12 -13.53 14.78 5.98
N SER A 13 -14.70 14.44 6.53
CA SER A 13 -15.78 13.81 5.76
C SER A 13 -16.40 14.75 4.71
N GLN A 14 -16.38 16.06 4.96
CA GLN A 14 -16.86 17.09 4.04
C GLN A 14 -15.77 17.57 3.06
N SER A 15 -14.51 17.27 3.33
CA SER A 15 -13.41 17.65 2.47
C SER A 15 -13.54 17.02 1.08
N VAL A 16 -13.63 17.88 0.06
CA VAL A 16 -13.63 17.50 -1.36
C VAL A 16 -12.39 16.67 -1.70
N TYR A 17 -11.25 16.98 -1.06
CA TYR A 17 -9.99 16.27 -1.26
C TYR A 17 -10.11 14.78 -0.92
N LEU A 18 -10.70 14.44 0.22
CA LEU A 18 -10.85 13.05 0.64
C LEU A 18 -11.76 12.28 -0.34
N ARG A 19 -12.86 12.89 -0.77
CA ARG A 19 -13.79 12.29 -1.74
C ARG A 19 -13.12 12.03 -3.09
N VAL A 20 -12.38 13.02 -3.60
CA VAL A 20 -11.62 12.89 -4.85
C VAL A 20 -10.57 11.78 -4.73
N MET A 21 -9.81 11.76 -3.63
CA MET A 21 -8.80 10.74 -3.38
C MET A 21 -9.40 9.32 -3.34
N ILE A 22 -10.55 9.15 -2.67
CA ILE A 22 -11.26 7.85 -2.61
C ILE A 22 -11.70 7.42 -4.01
N VAL A 23 -12.33 8.31 -4.78
CA VAL A 23 -12.78 8.01 -6.14
C VAL A 23 -11.60 7.61 -7.03
N VAL A 24 -10.50 8.36 -6.97
CA VAL A 24 -9.28 8.05 -7.74
C VAL A 24 -8.72 6.68 -7.35
N ARG A 25 -8.63 6.37 -6.05
CA ARG A 25 -8.13 5.07 -5.58
C ARG A 25 -8.99 3.90 -6.03
N VAL A 26 -10.32 4.03 -5.97
CA VAL A 26 -11.24 2.99 -6.46
C VAL A 26 -11.10 2.82 -7.97
N ARG A 27 -11.01 3.91 -8.74
CA ARG A 27 -10.83 3.83 -10.20
C ARG A 27 -9.51 3.16 -10.58
N LEU A 28 -8.42 3.53 -9.92
CA LEU A 28 -7.11 2.89 -10.14
C LEU A 28 -7.13 1.41 -9.76
N ALA A 29 -7.78 1.03 -8.67
CA ALA A 29 -7.95 -0.37 -8.28
C ALA A 29 -8.76 -1.17 -9.33
N CYS A 30 -9.85 -0.59 -9.86
CA CYS A 30 -10.61 -1.23 -10.93
C CYS A 30 -9.78 -1.40 -12.22
N ILE A 31 -9.02 -0.36 -12.62
CA ILE A 31 -8.13 -0.45 -13.79
C ILE A 31 -7.07 -1.54 -13.57
N ALA A 32 -6.45 -1.56 -12.40
CA ALA A 32 -5.47 -2.57 -12.04
C ALA A 32 -6.06 -3.98 -12.12
N LEU A 33 -7.28 -4.20 -11.60
CA LEU A 33 -7.97 -5.50 -11.71
C LEU A 33 -8.22 -5.92 -13.16
N VAL A 34 -8.65 -4.99 -14.03
CA VAL A 34 -8.84 -5.27 -15.46
C VAL A 34 -7.52 -5.62 -16.13
N MET A 35 -6.45 -4.85 -15.89
CA MET A 35 -5.13 -5.14 -16.44
C MET A 35 -4.60 -6.48 -15.94
N LEU A 36 -4.80 -6.81 -14.66
CA LEU A 36 -4.50 -8.12 -14.10
C LEU A 36 -5.26 -9.22 -14.86
N ALA A 37 -6.58 -9.10 -15.01
CA ALA A 37 -7.39 -10.09 -15.71
C ALA A 37 -6.92 -10.32 -17.16
N VAL A 38 -6.56 -9.24 -17.87
CA VAL A 38 -5.99 -9.32 -19.22
C VAL A 38 -4.63 -10.01 -19.23
N LEU A 39 -3.75 -9.70 -18.27
CA LEU A 39 -2.44 -10.35 -18.13
C LEU A 39 -2.62 -11.85 -17.85
N HIS A 40 -3.53 -12.21 -16.95
CA HIS A 40 -3.84 -13.60 -16.62
C HIS A 40 -4.42 -14.37 -17.80
N ALA A 41 -5.31 -13.75 -18.58
CA ALA A 41 -5.85 -14.36 -19.80
C ALA A 41 -4.76 -14.61 -20.86
N ASN A 42 -3.75 -13.73 -20.93
CA ASN A 42 -2.64 -13.85 -21.87
C ASN A 42 -1.45 -14.67 -21.33
N ARG A 43 -1.51 -15.18 -20.07
CA ARG A 43 -0.39 -15.91 -19.43
C ARG A 43 0.14 -17.09 -20.26
N LYS A 44 -0.75 -17.75 -21.01
CA LYS A 44 -0.39 -18.93 -21.83
C LYS A 44 0.55 -18.61 -22.99
N LYS A 45 0.67 -17.34 -23.38
CA LYS A 45 1.59 -16.89 -24.46
C LYS A 45 3.00 -16.61 -23.94
N PHE A 46 3.19 -16.51 -22.63
CA PHE A 46 4.50 -16.28 -22.03
C PHE A 46 5.18 -17.63 -21.77
N VAL A 47 6.31 -17.87 -22.44
CA VAL A 47 7.21 -19.00 -22.14
C VAL A 47 8.03 -18.61 -20.91
N ALA A 48 7.38 -18.57 -19.76
CA ALA A 48 7.99 -18.26 -18.48
C ALA A 48 8.46 -19.54 -17.79
N HIS A 49 9.57 -19.45 -17.06
CA HIS A 49 10.04 -20.55 -16.21
C HIS A 49 8.97 -20.90 -15.15
N PRO A 50 8.79 -22.18 -14.79
CA PRO A 50 7.73 -22.60 -13.84
C PRO A 50 7.79 -21.88 -12.48
N SER A 51 8.99 -21.57 -11.96
CA SER A 51 9.14 -20.78 -10.73
C SER A 51 8.57 -19.36 -10.85
N LEU A 52 8.72 -18.75 -12.03
CA LEU A 52 8.22 -17.42 -12.32
C LEU A 52 6.69 -17.39 -12.39
N THR A 53 6.09 -18.45 -12.93
CA THR A 53 4.64 -18.57 -12.99
C THR A 53 4.02 -18.62 -11.60
N VAL A 54 4.64 -19.36 -10.67
CA VAL A 54 4.16 -19.47 -9.27
C VAL A 54 4.26 -18.12 -8.55
N LEU A 55 5.38 -17.42 -8.73
CA LEU A 55 5.58 -16.09 -8.17
C LEU A 55 4.53 -15.10 -8.69
N LEU A 56 4.32 -15.08 -10.01
CA LEU A 56 3.38 -14.17 -10.64
C LEU A 56 1.94 -14.46 -10.19
N ASP A 57 1.59 -15.74 -10.00
CA ASP A 57 0.31 -16.16 -9.43
C ASP A 57 0.17 -15.70 -7.95
N PHE A 58 1.24 -15.74 -7.15
CA PHE A 58 1.23 -15.25 -5.76
C PHE A 58 1.13 -13.72 -5.68
N HIS A 59 1.85 -13.01 -6.56
CA HIS A 59 1.77 -11.57 -6.72
C HIS A 59 0.38 -11.14 -7.16
N PHE A 60 -0.19 -11.86 -8.14
CA PHE A 60 -1.56 -11.64 -8.61
C PHE A 60 -2.57 -11.79 -7.48
N PHE A 61 -2.45 -12.88 -6.71
CA PHE A 61 -3.29 -13.14 -5.55
C PHE A 61 -3.18 -12.03 -4.50
N TRP A 62 -1.97 -11.57 -4.21
CA TRP A 62 -1.74 -10.48 -3.26
C TRP A 62 -2.33 -9.15 -3.72
N VAL A 63 -2.10 -8.76 -4.98
CA VAL A 63 -2.67 -7.52 -5.56
C VAL A 63 -4.20 -7.60 -5.57
N PHE A 64 -4.77 -8.75 -5.90
CA PHE A 64 -6.20 -8.99 -5.82
C PHE A 64 -6.74 -8.80 -4.39
N LEU A 65 -6.10 -9.43 -3.39
CA LEU A 65 -6.47 -9.28 -1.98
C LEU A 65 -6.37 -7.82 -1.52
N MET A 66 -5.34 -7.08 -1.93
CA MET A 66 -5.20 -5.65 -1.61
C MET A 66 -6.34 -4.83 -2.24
N CYS A 67 -6.70 -5.10 -3.51
CA CYS A 67 -7.81 -4.41 -4.16
C CYS A 67 -9.15 -4.71 -3.48
N VAL A 68 -9.41 -5.98 -3.14
CA VAL A 68 -10.62 -6.38 -2.41
C VAL A 68 -10.65 -5.76 -1.01
N SER A 69 -9.52 -5.73 -0.31
CA SER A 69 -9.43 -5.11 1.02
C SER A 69 -9.73 -3.62 0.97
N VAL A 70 -9.19 -2.92 -0.03
CA VAL A 70 -9.48 -1.49 -0.27
C VAL A 70 -10.98 -1.27 -0.56
N ILE A 71 -11.58 -2.11 -1.41
CA ILE A 71 -13.02 -2.02 -1.71
C ILE A 71 -13.85 -2.32 -0.46
N ALA A 72 -13.51 -3.36 0.29
CA ALA A 72 -14.22 -3.76 1.51
C ALA A 72 -14.10 -2.67 2.59
N GLU A 73 -12.90 -2.13 2.79
CA GLU A 73 -12.65 -1.02 3.70
C GLU A 73 -13.49 0.19 3.31
N TYR A 74 -13.56 0.57 2.03
CA TYR A 74 -14.41 1.68 1.60
C TYR A 74 -15.91 1.37 1.70
N SER A 75 -16.34 0.15 1.38
CA SER A 75 -17.73 -0.28 1.52
C SER A 75 -18.17 -0.18 2.98
N HIS A 76 -17.27 -0.62 3.88
CA HIS A 76 -17.44 -0.51 5.32
C HIS A 76 -17.41 0.96 5.76
N LEU A 77 -16.47 1.77 5.29
CA LEU A 77 -16.32 3.20 5.61
C LEU A 77 -17.56 3.99 5.17
N VAL A 78 -18.19 3.65 4.03
CA VAL A 78 -19.47 4.23 3.59
C VAL A 78 -20.63 3.80 4.50
N PHE A 79 -20.70 2.50 4.85
CA PHE A 79 -21.72 1.97 5.76
C PHE A 79 -21.62 2.58 7.17
N ILE A 80 -20.40 2.85 7.63
CA ILE A 80 -20.09 3.36 8.97
C ILE A 80 -19.93 4.87 9.05
N LEU A 81 -19.71 5.57 7.94
CA LEU A 81 -19.95 7.02 7.88
C LEU A 81 -21.40 7.35 8.27
N ALA A 82 -22.33 6.40 8.11
CA ALA A 82 -23.68 6.49 8.65
C ALA A 82 -23.75 6.35 10.19
N VAL A 83 -22.70 5.85 10.84
CA VAL A 83 -22.59 5.57 12.29
C VAL A 83 -21.27 6.16 12.83
N LYS A 84 -21.31 7.45 13.19
CA LYS A 84 -20.24 8.43 13.54
C LYS A 84 -18.92 8.00 14.24
N TYR A 85 -18.75 6.78 14.74
CA TYR A 85 -17.63 6.43 15.63
C TYR A 85 -16.34 5.95 14.94
N GLN A 86 -16.38 5.50 13.69
CA GLN A 86 -15.21 4.83 13.07
C GLN A 86 -14.40 5.71 12.12
N ILE A 87 -14.88 6.91 11.78
CA ILE A 87 -14.16 7.84 10.89
C ILE A 87 -12.79 8.19 11.49
N THR A 88 -12.72 8.37 12.81
CA THR A 88 -11.48 8.76 13.50
C THR A 88 -10.43 7.63 13.48
N GLU A 89 -10.83 6.38 13.67
CA GLU A 89 -9.93 5.22 13.60
C GLU A 89 -9.49 4.93 12.16
N ASN A 90 -10.40 5.03 11.18
CA ASN A 90 -10.08 4.82 9.77
C ASN A 90 -9.17 5.93 9.22
N VAL A 91 -9.36 7.19 9.62
CA VAL A 91 -8.44 8.30 9.25
C VAL A 91 -7.06 8.09 9.90
N ARG A 92 -7.01 7.58 11.14
CA ARG A 92 -5.75 7.23 11.80
C ARG A 92 -5.03 6.10 11.07
N MET A 93 -5.75 5.05 10.69
CA MET A 93 -5.20 3.92 9.94
C MET A 93 -4.70 4.35 8.57
N ILE A 94 -5.49 5.13 7.81
CA ILE A 94 -5.09 5.65 6.50
C ILE A 94 -3.84 6.53 6.62
N ARG A 95 -3.72 7.37 7.65
CA ARG A 95 -2.53 8.20 7.88
C ARG A 95 -1.28 7.35 8.16
N ILE A 96 -1.43 6.22 8.85
CA ILE A 96 -0.32 5.28 9.13
C ILE A 96 0.05 4.47 7.88
N MET A 97 -0.93 4.06 7.07
CA MET A 97 -0.66 3.31 5.83
C MET A 97 -0.17 4.19 4.67
N LEU A 98 -0.41 5.50 4.71
CA LEU A 98 0.00 6.44 3.66
C LEU A 98 1.51 6.38 3.34
N PRO A 99 2.44 6.51 4.31
CA PRO A 99 3.88 6.42 4.03
C PRO A 99 4.29 5.06 3.49
N VAL A 100 3.66 3.97 3.93
CA VAL A 100 3.92 2.61 3.43
C VAL A 100 3.58 2.52 1.94
N VAL A 101 2.38 2.98 1.56
CA VAL A 101 1.93 3.00 0.16
C VAL A 101 2.86 3.88 -0.70
N TRP A 102 3.23 5.07 -0.23
CA TRP A 102 4.16 5.94 -0.95
C TRP A 102 5.54 5.32 -1.12
N SER A 103 6.08 4.66 -0.08
CA SER A 103 7.37 3.98 -0.16
C SER A 103 7.36 2.85 -1.19
N HIS A 104 6.26 2.10 -1.25
CA HIS A 104 6.11 0.99 -2.19
C HIS A 104 5.98 1.49 -3.63
N VAL A 105 5.16 2.54 -3.86
CA VAL A 105 5.01 3.18 -5.17
C VAL A 105 6.33 3.80 -5.64
N LEU A 106 7.07 4.48 -4.75
CA LEU A 106 8.35 5.10 -5.08
C LEU A 106 9.37 4.05 -5.54
N ILE A 107 9.50 2.95 -4.79
CA ILE A 107 10.50 1.91 -5.07
C ILE A 107 10.15 1.10 -6.30
N THR A 108 8.88 0.74 -6.50
CA THR A 108 8.45 0.07 -7.74
C THR A 108 8.63 0.98 -8.96
N THR A 109 8.28 2.27 -8.84
CA THR A 109 8.49 3.24 -9.93
C THR A 109 9.97 3.44 -10.24
N ALA A 110 10.81 3.58 -9.21
CA ALA A 110 12.26 3.72 -9.39
C ALA A 110 12.87 2.48 -10.04
N ALA A 111 12.46 1.27 -9.63
CA ALA A 111 12.92 0.02 -10.24
C ALA A 111 12.55 -0.03 -11.73
N ILE A 112 11.31 0.32 -12.10
CA ILE A 112 10.86 0.37 -13.49
C ILE A 112 11.69 1.38 -14.30
N ILE A 113 11.93 2.59 -13.78
CA ILE A 113 12.73 3.61 -14.46
C ILE A 113 14.16 3.11 -14.68
N ILE A 114 14.79 2.54 -13.65
CA ILE A 114 16.14 1.98 -13.75
C ILE A 114 16.19 0.90 -14.82
N PHE A 115 15.21 0.01 -14.87
CA PHE A 115 15.13 -1.02 -15.90
C PHE A 115 15.03 -0.45 -17.31
N PHE A 116 14.21 0.57 -17.53
CA PHE A 116 14.10 1.22 -18.84
C PHE A 116 15.41 1.89 -19.24
N ILE A 117 16.07 2.60 -18.33
CA ILE A 117 17.37 3.24 -18.58
C ILE A 117 18.42 2.20 -18.94
N VAL A 118 18.53 1.15 -18.13
CA VAL A 118 19.51 0.08 -18.29
C VAL A 118 19.26 -0.70 -19.59
N THR A 119 18.02 -1.01 -19.92
CA THR A 119 17.65 -1.71 -21.16
C THR A 119 17.90 -0.86 -22.39
N TYR A 120 17.53 0.42 -22.34
CA TYR A 120 17.61 1.33 -23.49
C TYR A 120 19.05 1.80 -23.76
N ILE A 121 19.82 2.11 -22.71
CA ILE A 121 21.19 2.63 -22.84
C ILE A 121 22.19 1.50 -23.02
N MET A 122 22.06 0.40 -22.27
CA MET A 122 23.07 -0.68 -22.28
C MET A 122 22.75 -1.80 -23.27
N GLY A 123 21.61 -1.75 -23.97
CA GLY A 123 21.22 -2.77 -24.95
C GLY A 123 21.11 -4.18 -24.35
N LEU A 124 20.67 -4.26 -23.09
CA LEU A 124 20.63 -5.53 -22.37
C LEU A 124 19.68 -6.52 -23.05
N SER A 125 20.22 -7.71 -23.30
CA SER A 125 19.47 -8.83 -23.87
C SER A 125 18.25 -9.16 -22.98
N PRO A 126 17.10 -9.55 -23.55
CA PRO A 126 15.94 -10.02 -22.79
C PRO A 126 16.24 -11.17 -21.80
N ARG A 127 17.40 -11.83 -21.93
CA ARG A 127 17.89 -12.85 -20.99
C ARG A 127 18.11 -12.37 -19.56
N TYR A 128 18.28 -11.08 -19.32
CA TYR A 128 18.49 -10.53 -17.97
C TYR A 128 17.19 -10.17 -17.24
N PHE A 129 16.04 -10.29 -17.91
CA PHE A 129 14.72 -10.04 -17.34
C PHE A 129 14.44 -10.81 -16.03
N PRO A 130 14.81 -12.11 -15.90
CA PRO A 130 14.52 -12.87 -14.68
C PRO A 130 15.25 -12.34 -13.44
N LEU A 131 16.49 -11.85 -13.61
CA LEU A 131 17.28 -11.29 -12.50
C LEU A 131 16.70 -9.96 -12.00
N PHE A 132 16.17 -9.16 -12.92
CA PHE A 132 15.48 -7.93 -12.57
C PHE A 132 14.15 -8.21 -11.85
N GLU A 133 13.40 -9.19 -12.32
CA GLU A 133 12.15 -9.62 -11.69
C GLU A 133 12.36 -10.12 -10.25
N ASP A 134 13.42 -10.88 -10.00
CA ASP A 134 13.80 -11.29 -8.64
C ASP A 134 14.15 -10.11 -7.73
N SER A 135 14.74 -9.04 -8.28
CA SER A 135 15.03 -7.83 -7.51
C SER A 135 13.76 -7.03 -7.15
N ILE A 136 12.71 -7.09 -7.97
CA ILE A 136 11.39 -6.54 -7.63
C ILE A 136 10.71 -7.36 -6.53
N ASN A 137 10.94 -8.68 -6.47
CA ASN A 137 10.38 -9.51 -5.40
C ASN A 137 10.93 -9.17 -4.01
N LEU A 138 12.16 -8.65 -3.92
CA LEU A 138 12.70 -8.17 -2.64
C LEU A 138 11.94 -6.94 -2.12
N VAL A 139 11.27 -6.19 -2.98
CA VAL A 139 10.39 -5.07 -2.60
C VAL A 139 9.15 -5.57 -1.84
N PHE A 140 8.74 -6.83 -1.99
CA PHE A 140 7.68 -7.43 -1.17
C PHE A 140 8.10 -7.60 0.29
N LEU A 141 9.38 -7.92 0.52
CA LEU A 141 9.91 -8.05 1.88
C LEU A 141 9.85 -6.70 2.61
N GLN A 142 9.96 -5.60 1.89
CA GLN A 142 9.78 -4.25 2.46
C GLN A 142 8.35 -4.03 2.98
N GLY A 143 7.33 -4.54 2.28
CA GLY A 143 5.93 -4.45 2.72
C GLY A 143 5.66 -5.15 4.05
N ILE A 144 6.47 -6.15 4.41
CA ILE A 144 6.41 -6.86 5.68
C ILE A 144 7.31 -6.20 6.74
N CYS A 145 8.52 -5.78 6.35
CA CYS A 145 9.49 -5.20 7.27
C CYS A 145 9.10 -3.79 7.78
N MET A 146 8.50 -2.94 6.95
CA MET A 146 8.17 -1.57 7.34
C MET A 146 7.16 -1.49 8.49
N PRO A 147 6.01 -2.20 8.44
CA PRO A 147 5.05 -2.22 9.55
C PRO A 147 5.67 -2.71 10.87
N MET A 148 6.62 -3.65 10.80
CA MET A 148 7.33 -4.14 11.99
C MET A 148 8.28 -3.08 12.58
N LEU A 149 8.96 -2.31 11.74
CA LEU A 149 9.83 -1.21 12.19
C LEU A 149 9.01 -0.07 12.80
N ASP A 150 7.89 0.29 12.19
CA ASP A 150 7.00 1.32 12.72
C ASP A 150 6.36 0.89 14.05
N ALA A 151 5.95 -0.38 14.18
CA ALA A 151 5.46 -0.91 15.45
C ALA A 151 6.51 -0.84 16.56
N ARG A 152 7.78 -1.15 16.24
CA ARG A 152 8.90 -1.04 17.20
C ARG A 152 9.17 0.40 17.59
N ARG A 153 9.13 1.33 16.63
CA ARG A 153 9.32 2.76 16.89
C ARG A 153 8.20 3.32 17.76
N ALA A 154 6.95 2.94 17.49
CA ALA A 154 5.81 3.34 18.31
C ALA A 154 5.94 2.83 19.75
N LYS A 155 6.39 1.57 19.94
CA LYS A 155 6.66 1.01 21.27
C LYS A 155 7.75 1.80 22.02
N ALA A 156 8.86 2.11 21.36
CA ALA A 156 9.95 2.87 21.98
C ALA A 156 9.51 4.28 22.42
N VAL A 157 8.69 4.96 21.62
CA VAL A 157 8.16 6.28 21.97
C VAL A 157 7.24 6.22 23.19
N MET A 158 6.43 5.16 23.32
CA MET A 158 5.59 4.97 24.51
C MET A 158 6.40 4.71 25.78
N GLU A 159 7.48 3.93 25.68
CA GLU A 159 8.39 3.67 26.81
C GLU A 159 9.07 4.97 27.28
N THR A 160 9.59 5.80 26.36
CA THR A 160 10.20 7.09 26.71
C THR A 160 9.22 8.08 27.34
N ASN A 161 7.97 8.12 26.85
CA ASN A 161 6.94 9.00 27.41
C ASN A 161 6.50 8.54 28.82
N THR A 162 6.53 7.24 29.09
CA THR A 162 6.18 6.71 30.41
C THR A 162 7.23 7.08 31.45
N ALA A 163 8.52 6.94 31.10
CA ALA A 163 9.63 7.31 31.98
C ALA A 163 9.63 8.81 32.36
N THR A 164 9.39 9.69 31.39
CA THR A 164 9.34 11.16 31.64
C THR A 164 8.18 11.56 32.54
N VAL A 165 7.04 10.86 32.47
CA VAL A 165 5.89 11.12 33.37
C VAL A 165 6.17 10.65 34.80
N GLU A 166 6.97 9.61 34.99
CA GLU A 166 7.40 9.17 36.33
C GLU A 166 8.41 10.14 36.95
N GLU A 167 9.37 10.66 36.16
CA GLU A 167 10.31 11.69 36.62
C GLU A 167 9.61 12.99 37.04
N LEU A 168 8.57 13.41 36.34
CA LEU A 168 7.79 14.62 36.70
C LEU A 168 6.93 14.45 37.97
N LYS A 169 6.73 13.21 38.44
CA LYS A 169 5.95 12.92 39.66
C LYS A 169 6.81 12.74 40.90
N ALA A 170 8.13 12.57 40.73
CA ALA A 170 9.10 12.41 41.81
C ALA A 170 9.62 13.77 42.30
#